data_AF-A0A8S3U9F1-F1
#
_entry.id   AF-A0A8S3U9F1-F1
#
_cell.length_a   1.000
_cell.length_b   1.000
_cell.length_c   1.000
_cell.angle_alpha   90.00
_cell.angle_beta   90.00
_cell.angle_gamma   90.00
#
_symmetry.space_group_name_H-M   'P 1'
#
loop_
_entity.id
_entity.type
_entity.pdbx_description
1 polymer ?
#
loop_
_entity_poly.entity_id
_entity_poly.type
_entity_poly.pdbx_seq_one_letter_code
_entity_poly.pdbx_strand_id
1 'polypeptide(L)'
;MDATSVAFRKELISWESLFSDSNDKSKPSNKADSSRYQELFHQDTSESQAQNLFAQQEFYDKLQNRFTRSRTTDWATYKDISDAHLNQVCSENDGPLRQPENISFTFNTDGAPVFKSSKVSVWQLFMVINKLPYKLRMMKENMILAGLWFGDQKPSMSTFLSLF
;
A
#
# COMPACT_ATOMS: atom_id res chain seq x y z
N MET A 1 -1.50 6.00 -26.17
CA MET A 1 -1.94 6.51 -24.86
C MET A 1 -2.78 5.42 -24.24
N ASP A 2 -2.31 4.85 -23.13
CA ASP A 2 -2.90 3.67 -22.50
C ASP A 2 -4.23 4.02 -21.81
N ALA A 3 -5.21 3.12 -21.85
CA ALA A 3 -6.58 3.35 -21.36
C ALA A 3 -6.59 3.75 -19.88
N THR A 4 -5.65 3.20 -19.10
CA THR A 4 -5.43 3.49 -17.68
C THR A 4 -5.01 4.94 -17.42
N SER A 5 -4.19 5.52 -18.31
CA SER A 5 -3.75 6.92 -18.20
C SER A 5 -4.90 7.90 -18.45
N VAL A 6 -5.83 7.54 -19.34
CA VAL A 6 -7.00 8.36 -19.65
C VAL A 6 -8.04 8.28 -18.52
N ALA A 7 -8.23 7.10 -17.92
CA ALA A 7 -9.12 6.93 -16.77
C ALA A 7 -8.63 7.75 -15.57
N PHE A 8 -7.34 7.65 -15.22
CA PHE A 8 -6.75 8.41 -14.13
C PHE A 8 -6.85 9.93 -14.33
N ARG A 9 -6.63 10.42 -15.56
CA ARG A 9 -6.78 11.86 -15.88
C ARG A 9 -8.23 12.35 -15.75
N LYS A 10 -9.20 11.53 -16.14
CA LYS A 10 -10.63 11.87 -16.03
C LYS A 10 -11.07 11.93 -14.57
N GLU A 11 -10.62 10.98 -13.76
CA GLU A 11 -10.82 11.06 -12.32
C GLU A 11 -10.17 12.33 -11.75
N LEU A 12 -8.90 12.62 -12.08
CA LEU A 12 -8.18 13.79 -11.56
C LEU A 12 -8.90 15.13 -11.85
N ILE A 13 -9.51 15.26 -13.04
CA ILE A 13 -10.30 16.46 -13.40
C ILE A 13 -11.61 16.51 -12.59
N SER A 14 -12.24 15.35 -12.35
CA SER A 14 -13.39 15.25 -11.45
C SER A 14 -13.02 15.68 -10.03
N TRP A 15 -11.84 15.28 -9.54
CA TRP A 15 -11.29 15.69 -8.24
C TRP A 15 -11.10 17.20 -8.11
N GLU A 16 -10.47 17.85 -9.10
CA GLU A 16 -10.28 19.31 -9.08
C GLU A 16 -11.62 20.06 -9.01
N SER A 17 -12.64 19.55 -9.70
CA SER A 17 -13.99 20.13 -9.65
C SER A 17 -14.65 19.97 -8.27
N LEU A 18 -14.52 18.81 -7.64
CA LEU A 18 -15.07 18.51 -6.31
C LEU A 18 -14.42 19.35 -5.21
N PHE A 19 -13.11 19.57 -5.28
CA PHE A 19 -12.40 20.43 -4.32
C PHE A 19 -12.63 21.92 -4.58
N SER A 20 -12.77 22.35 -5.83
CA SER A 20 -13.06 23.74 -6.17
C SER A 20 -14.44 24.16 -5.62
N ASP A 21 -15.45 23.29 -5.72
CA ASP A 21 -16.80 23.55 -5.18
C ASP A 21 -16.84 23.65 -3.65
N SER A 22 -15.90 23.00 -2.94
CA SER A 22 -15.82 23.05 -1.48
C SER A 22 -15.22 24.36 -0.94
N ASN A 23 -14.54 25.13 -1.79
CA ASN A 23 -13.81 26.35 -1.40
C ASN A 23 -14.61 27.64 -1.70
N ASP A 24 -15.79 27.51 -2.31
CA ASP A 24 -16.72 28.62 -2.56
C ASP A 24 -17.49 28.99 -1.28
N LYS A 25 -17.00 30.01 -0.58
CA LYS A 25 -17.61 30.54 0.65
C LYS A 25 -18.95 31.26 0.44
N SER A 26 -19.40 31.43 -0.80
CA SER A 26 -20.67 32.09 -1.14
C SER A 26 -21.88 31.14 -1.12
N LYS A 27 -21.63 29.82 -1.14
CA LYS A 27 -22.69 28.81 -0.99
C LYS A 27 -22.96 28.55 0.51
N PRO A 28 -24.22 28.39 0.93
CA PRO A 28 -24.54 28.05 2.31
C PRO A 28 -23.78 26.79 2.71
N SER A 29 -23.26 26.74 3.93
CA SER A 29 -22.65 25.53 4.51
C SER A 29 -23.74 24.47 4.67
N ASN A 30 -24.13 23.85 3.56
CA ASN A 30 -24.80 22.58 3.61
C ASN A 30 -23.83 21.68 4.38
N LYS A 31 -24.33 21.00 5.43
CA LYS A 31 -23.67 19.81 5.94
C LYS A 31 -23.46 18.91 4.72
N ALA A 32 -22.31 19.05 4.07
CA ALA A 32 -21.90 18.19 2.98
C ALA A 32 -21.98 16.80 3.61
N ASP A 33 -22.82 15.97 3.03
CA ASP A 33 -23.13 14.63 3.50
C ASP A 33 -21.79 13.93 3.76
N SER A 34 -21.44 13.76 5.04
CA SER A 34 -20.13 13.23 5.49
C SER A 34 -19.86 11.85 4.90
N SER A 35 -20.92 11.16 4.47
CA SER A 35 -20.88 9.91 3.71
C SER A 35 -20.19 10.01 2.35
N ARG A 36 -20.15 11.19 1.70
CA ARG A 36 -19.52 11.40 0.39
C ARG A 36 -18.00 11.50 0.42
N TYR A 37 -17.41 11.63 1.60
CA TYR A 37 -15.96 11.81 1.71
C TYR A 37 -15.21 10.52 2.03
N GLN A 38 -15.90 9.38 2.19
CA GLN A 38 -15.29 8.08 2.53
C GLN A 38 -15.09 7.22 1.29
N GLU A 39 -14.29 7.71 0.35
CA GLU A 39 -13.97 6.96 -0.86
C GLU A 39 -12.63 6.24 -0.70
N LEU A 40 -12.69 4.92 -0.85
CA LEU A 40 -11.58 3.99 -0.83
C LEU A 40 -11.31 3.56 -2.27
N PHE A 41 -10.22 4.05 -2.85
CA PHE A 41 -9.87 3.75 -4.25
C PHE A 41 -9.03 2.48 -4.33
N HIS A 42 -9.62 1.39 -4.85
CA HIS A 42 -8.96 0.09 -4.90
C HIS A 42 -9.38 -0.75 -6.10
N GLN A 43 -8.40 -1.18 -6.90
CA GLN A 43 -8.01 -2.60 -7.08
C GLN A 43 -7.07 -2.76 -8.30
N ASP A 44 -7.39 -2.13 -9.42
CA ASP A 44 -6.65 -2.33 -10.69
C ASP A 44 -5.20 -1.83 -10.66
N THR A 45 -4.91 -0.83 -9.82
CA THR A 45 -3.57 -0.25 -9.72
C THR A 45 -2.60 -1.15 -8.96
N SER A 46 -3.04 -1.87 -7.93
CA SER A 46 -2.14 -2.67 -7.08
C SER A 46 -1.70 -3.96 -7.77
N GLU A 47 -2.62 -4.62 -8.49
CA GLU A 47 -2.31 -5.79 -9.32
C GLU A 47 -1.33 -5.42 -10.44
N SER A 48 -1.59 -4.33 -11.17
CA SER A 48 -0.70 -3.84 -12.22
C SER A 48 0.68 -3.47 -11.68
N GLN A 49 0.74 -2.83 -10.51
CA GLN A 49 2.00 -2.54 -9.82
C GLN A 49 2.74 -3.83 -9.46
N ALA A 50 2.06 -4.83 -8.89
CA ALA A 50 2.66 -6.12 -8.57
C ALA A 50 3.19 -6.82 -9.84
N GLN A 51 2.40 -6.88 -10.91
CA GLN A 51 2.83 -7.45 -12.19
C GLN A 51 4.08 -6.74 -12.73
N ASN A 52 4.12 -5.41 -12.65
CA ASN A 52 5.29 -4.63 -13.06
C ASN A 52 6.53 -4.97 -12.22
N LEU A 53 6.38 -5.21 -10.91
CA LEU A 53 7.48 -5.66 -10.06
C LEU A 53 7.99 -7.02 -10.52
N PHE A 54 7.10 -8.00 -10.71
CA PHE A 54 7.46 -9.33 -11.16
C PHE A 54 8.03 -9.37 -12.59
N ALA A 55 7.71 -8.37 -13.43
CA ALA A 55 8.28 -8.20 -14.76
C ALA A 55 9.72 -7.65 -14.75
N GLN A 56 10.20 -7.09 -13.63
CA GLN A 56 11.58 -6.59 -13.54
C GLN A 56 12.59 -7.75 -13.59
N GLN A 57 13.71 -7.52 -14.28
CA GLN A 57 14.78 -8.50 -14.39
C GLN A 57 15.32 -8.89 -13.01
N GLU A 58 15.50 -10.20 -12.81
CA GLU A 58 15.98 -10.82 -11.55
C GLU A 58 15.13 -10.50 -10.32
N PHE A 59 13.91 -9.97 -10.47
CA PHE A 59 13.06 -9.64 -9.34
C PHE A 59 12.72 -10.88 -8.51
N TYR A 60 12.32 -11.96 -9.18
CA TYR A 60 12.02 -13.22 -8.53
C TYR A 60 13.24 -13.78 -7.78
N ASP A 61 14.43 -13.74 -8.39
CA ASP A 61 15.67 -14.20 -7.75
C ASP A 61 15.98 -13.40 -6.49
N LYS A 62 15.71 -12.09 -6.51
CA LYS A 62 15.84 -11.22 -5.32
C LYS A 62 14.86 -11.61 -4.20
N LEU A 63 13.69 -12.17 -4.50
CA LEU A 63 12.77 -12.71 -3.48
C LEU A 63 13.29 -14.00 -2.84
N GLN A 64 14.11 -14.77 -3.56
CA GLN A 64 14.66 -16.04 -3.06
C GLN A 64 15.78 -15.85 -2.02
N ASN A 65 16.20 -14.61 -1.75
CA ASN A 65 17.24 -14.28 -0.77
C ASN A 65 17.02 -14.89 0.62
N ARG A 66 15.77 -15.14 1.02
CA ARG A 66 15.47 -15.82 2.30
C ARG A 66 15.97 -17.26 2.37
N PHE A 67 16.08 -17.96 1.24
CA PHE A 67 16.55 -19.35 1.18
C PHE A 67 18.06 -19.45 0.97
N THR A 68 18.66 -18.44 0.34
CA THR A 68 20.12 -18.39 0.09
C THR A 68 20.90 -17.77 1.23
N ARG A 69 20.24 -17.00 2.10
CA ARG A 69 20.87 -16.37 3.25
C ARG A 69 21.20 -17.40 4.33
N SER A 70 22.49 -17.70 4.46
CA SER A 70 23.05 -18.37 5.63
C SER A 70 22.78 -17.52 6.88
N ARG A 71 21.94 -18.03 7.78
CA ARG A 71 21.79 -17.43 9.11
C ARG A 71 23.09 -17.69 9.85
N THR A 72 23.90 -16.65 10.05
CA THR A 72 25.06 -16.72 10.96
C THR A 72 24.60 -17.29 12.29
N THR A 73 25.38 -18.19 12.87
CA THR A 73 25.07 -19.08 14.01
C THR A 73 24.59 -18.40 15.30
N ASP A 74 24.60 -17.06 15.34
CA ASP A 74 24.07 -16.27 16.44
C ASP A 74 22.55 -16.08 16.28
N TRP A 75 21.79 -16.90 17.02
CA TRP A 75 20.33 -16.85 17.07
C TRP A 75 19.79 -15.66 17.88
N ALA A 76 20.64 -14.91 18.58
CA ALA A 76 20.23 -13.79 19.42
C ALA A 76 20.06 -12.47 18.63
N THR A 77 20.57 -12.41 17.39
CA THR A 77 20.58 -11.17 16.60
C THR A 77 19.60 -11.21 15.42
N TYR A 78 18.55 -10.40 15.48
CA TYR A 78 17.67 -10.12 14.34
C TYR A 78 18.34 -9.12 13.38
N LYS A 79 18.53 -9.51 12.12
CA LYS A 79 19.18 -8.68 11.09
C LYS A 79 18.21 -8.24 10.00
N ASP A 80 17.14 -8.99 9.76
CA ASP A 80 16.05 -8.63 8.86
C ASP A 80 14.70 -9.14 9.38
N ILE A 81 13.60 -8.61 8.84
CA ILE A 81 12.23 -9.06 9.13
C ILE A 81 12.04 -10.56 8.88
N SER A 82 12.76 -11.11 7.90
CA SER A 82 12.74 -12.53 7.57
C SER A 82 13.26 -13.41 8.72
N ASP A 83 14.05 -12.86 9.64
CA ASP A 83 14.58 -13.59 10.81
C ASP A 83 13.55 -13.72 11.95
N ALA A 84 12.42 -13.01 11.86
CA ALA A 84 11.38 -13.06 12.86
C ALA A 84 10.83 -14.48 13.04
N HIS A 85 10.61 -14.88 14.28
CA HIS A 85 10.10 -16.22 14.61
C HIS A 85 8.80 -16.55 13.86
N LEU A 86 7.90 -15.57 13.68
CA LEU A 86 6.68 -15.75 12.90
C LEU A 86 6.95 -16.13 11.44
N ASN A 87 7.96 -15.52 10.79
CA ASN A 87 8.33 -15.89 9.41
C ASN A 87 8.84 -17.33 9.34
N GLN A 88 9.58 -17.78 10.36
CA GLN A 88 10.05 -19.16 10.46
C GLN A 88 8.86 -20.14 10.59
N VAL A 89 7.99 -19.90 11.56
CA VAL A 89 6.79 -20.75 11.79
C VAL A 89 5.91 -20.80 10.54
N CYS A 90 5.68 -19.66 9.88
CA CYS A 90 4.90 -19.61 8.64
C CYS A 90 5.57 -20.29 7.44
N SER A 91 6.88 -20.56 7.51
CA SER A 91 7.63 -21.22 6.43
C SER A 91 7.81 -22.73 6.66
N GLU A 92 7.63 -23.20 7.89
CA GLU A 92 7.70 -24.60 8.30
C GLU A 92 6.31 -25.26 8.30
N ASN A 93 6.23 -26.59 8.51
CA ASN A 93 4.99 -27.33 8.81
C ASN A 93 3.78 -27.04 7.90
N ASP A 94 4.03 -26.93 6.59
CA ASP A 94 2.99 -26.59 5.61
C ASP A 94 2.34 -25.20 5.80
N GLY A 95 3.08 -24.28 6.42
CA GLY A 95 2.66 -22.91 6.63
C GLY A 95 2.51 -22.09 5.33
N PRO A 96 1.82 -20.94 5.41
CA PRO A 96 1.44 -20.15 4.23
C PRO A 96 2.63 -19.59 3.46
N LEU A 97 3.82 -19.52 4.05
CA LEU A 97 5.05 -19.02 3.42
C LEU A 97 6.05 -20.15 3.10
N ARG A 98 5.62 -21.41 3.14
CA ARG A 98 6.47 -22.56 2.80
C ARG A 98 6.91 -22.53 1.34
N GLN A 99 5.98 -22.24 0.43
CA GLN A 99 6.26 -22.23 -1.00
C GLN A 99 7.09 -20.98 -1.38
N PRO A 100 8.13 -21.12 -2.23
CA PRO A 100 8.92 -20.00 -2.74
C PRO A 100 8.08 -18.89 -3.37
N GLU A 101 6.97 -19.26 -3.99
CA GLU A 101 6.03 -18.40 -4.70
C GLU A 101 5.19 -17.53 -3.73
N ASN A 102 4.98 -17.99 -2.49
CA ASN A 102 4.06 -17.35 -1.55
C ASN A 102 4.70 -16.16 -0.84
N ILE A 103 4.35 -14.95 -1.23
CA ILE A 103 4.89 -13.70 -0.67
C ILE A 103 4.12 -13.22 0.57
N SER A 104 4.79 -12.47 1.43
CA SER A 104 4.15 -11.73 2.53
C SER A 104 4.40 -10.24 2.38
N PHE A 105 3.43 -9.45 2.85
CA PHE A 105 3.47 -8.00 2.79
C PHE A 105 3.51 -7.41 4.18
N THR A 106 4.18 -6.26 4.31
CA THR A 106 3.94 -5.32 5.41
C THR A 106 3.26 -4.11 4.81
N PHE A 107 2.20 -3.63 5.46
CA PHE A 107 1.49 -2.45 5.00
C PHE A 107 1.37 -1.39 6.09
N ASN A 108 1.37 -0.14 5.66
CA ASN A 108 1.28 1.02 6.53
C ASN A 108 0.26 2.01 5.98
N THR A 109 -0.42 2.68 6.91
CA THR A 109 -1.35 3.76 6.61
C THR A 109 -0.77 5.04 7.19
N ASP A 110 -0.49 6.03 6.35
CA ASP A 110 -0.04 7.33 6.83
C ASP A 110 -1.00 8.43 6.37
N GLY A 111 -1.27 9.37 7.27
CA GLY A 111 -2.27 10.41 7.11
C GLY A 111 -1.62 11.76 6.83
N ALA A 112 -2.00 12.41 5.73
CA ALA A 112 -1.58 13.76 5.41
C ALA A 112 -2.80 14.69 5.30
N PRO A 113 -2.79 15.88 5.93
CA PRO A 113 -3.84 16.86 5.73
C PRO A 113 -3.78 17.38 4.29
N VAL A 114 -4.94 17.46 3.62
CA VAL A 114 -5.01 17.95 2.22
C VAL A 114 -4.62 19.44 2.15
N PHE A 115 -5.08 20.23 3.12
CA PHE A 115 -4.78 21.66 3.25
C PHE A 115 -4.45 22.01 4.70
N LYS A 116 -3.69 23.10 4.91
CA LYS A 116 -3.26 23.56 6.25
C LYS A 116 -4.40 23.75 7.26
N SER A 117 -5.65 23.91 6.79
CA SER A 117 -6.84 24.14 7.60
C SER A 117 -8.02 23.23 7.24
N SER A 118 -7.84 22.18 6.44
CA SER A 118 -8.93 21.25 6.13
C SER A 118 -9.16 20.28 7.27
N LYS A 119 -10.42 19.95 7.54
CA LYS A 119 -10.77 18.80 8.39
C LYS A 119 -10.57 17.46 7.68
N VAL A 120 -10.36 17.50 6.37
CA VAL A 120 -10.15 16.32 5.51
C VAL A 120 -8.68 15.97 5.45
N SER A 121 -8.39 14.67 5.57
CA SER A 121 -7.08 14.05 5.44
C SER A 121 -7.11 12.97 4.36
N VAL A 122 -5.96 12.76 3.73
CA VAL A 122 -5.72 11.62 2.84
C VAL A 122 -4.91 10.59 3.61
N TRP A 123 -5.30 9.33 3.53
CA TRP A 123 -4.61 8.20 4.13
C TRP A 123 -4.19 7.23 3.04
N GLN A 124 -2.89 7.19 2.78
CA GLN A 124 -2.31 6.29 1.78
C GLN A 124 -2.00 4.93 2.42
N LEU A 125 -2.47 3.85 1.79
CA LEU A 125 -2.13 2.48 2.15
C LEU A 125 -0.98 2.01 1.25
N PHE A 126 0.22 1.99 1.81
CA PHE A 126 1.38 1.42 1.14
C PHE A 126 1.63 -0.01 1.59
N MET A 127 2.08 -0.85 0.67
CA MET A 127 2.53 -2.21 0.95
C MET A 127 3.95 -2.42 0.43
N VAL A 128 4.72 -3.23 1.15
CA VAL A 128 6.06 -3.67 0.74
C VAL A 128 6.18 -5.17 0.85
N ILE A 129 6.92 -5.80 -0.07
CA ILE A 129 7.16 -7.25 -0.05
C ILE A 129 8.27 -7.57 0.93
N ASN A 130 7.95 -8.34 1.98
CA ASN A 130 8.90 -8.65 3.06
C ASN A 130 10.10 -9.48 2.60
N LYS A 131 9.92 -10.32 1.58
CA LYS A 131 10.97 -11.17 1.03
C LYS A 131 12.07 -10.40 0.29
N LEU A 132 11.84 -9.15 -0.11
CA LEU A 132 12.88 -8.33 -0.72
C LEU A 132 13.96 -7.97 0.31
N PRO A 133 15.25 -7.92 -0.07
CA PRO A 133 16.31 -7.36 0.76
C PRO A 133 15.95 -5.96 1.24
N TYR A 134 16.32 -5.62 2.48
CA TYR A 134 15.97 -4.34 3.11
C TYR A 134 16.17 -3.12 2.20
N LYS A 135 17.32 -3.02 1.53
CA LYS A 135 17.62 -1.90 0.63
C LYS A 135 16.63 -1.79 -0.51
N LEU A 136 16.26 -2.92 -1.13
CA LEU A 136 15.29 -2.96 -2.22
C LEU A 136 13.87 -2.74 -1.72
N ARG A 137 13.51 -3.31 -0.56
CA ARG A 137 12.20 -3.15 0.07
C ARG A 137 11.86 -1.69 0.34
N MET A 138 12.85 -0.87 0.68
CA MET A 138 12.68 0.56 0.98
C MET A 138 12.78 1.48 -0.26
N MET A 139 13.04 0.93 -1.44
CA MET A 139 13.00 1.70 -2.69
C MET A 139 11.55 2.01 -3.05
N LYS A 140 11.27 3.27 -3.43
CA LYS A 140 9.91 3.72 -3.77
C LYS A 140 9.31 2.91 -4.91
N GLU A 141 10.15 2.48 -5.85
CA GLU A 141 9.81 1.67 -7.00
C GLU A 141 9.31 0.26 -6.63
N ASN A 142 9.64 -0.21 -5.42
CA ASN A 142 9.21 -1.51 -4.88
C ASN A 142 8.08 -1.39 -3.85
N MET A 143 7.59 -0.17 -3.61
CA MET A 143 6.40 0.07 -2.77
C MET A 143 5.15 0.03 -3.64
N ILE A 144 4.13 -0.68 -3.17
CA ILE A 144 2.84 -0.77 -3.85
C ILE A 144 1.90 0.20 -3.16
N LEU A 145 1.39 1.19 -3.89
CA LEU A 145 0.23 1.97 -3.43
C LEU A 145 -1.00 1.08 -3.59
N ALA A 146 -1.39 0.44 -2.51
CA ALA A 146 -2.53 -0.46 -2.51
C ALA A 146 -3.85 0.30 -2.48
N GLY A 147 -3.85 1.47 -1.85
CA GLY A 147 -5.07 2.19 -1.52
C GLY A 147 -4.89 3.65 -1.20
N LEU A 148 -5.96 4.41 -1.43
CA LEU A 148 -6.06 5.78 -0.98
C LEU A 148 -7.43 5.99 -0.35
N TRP A 149 -7.43 6.41 0.90
CA TRP A 149 -8.62 6.77 1.65
C TRP A 149 -8.69 8.28 1.82
N PHE A 150 -9.83 8.85 1.50
CA PHE A 150 -10.14 10.23 1.81
C PHE A 150 -11.15 10.24 2.95
N GLY A 151 -11.08 11.26 3.80
CA GLY A 151 -12.06 11.40 4.87
C GLY A 151 -11.69 12.47 5.87
N ASP A 152 -12.69 12.90 6.63
CA ASP A 152 -12.51 13.79 7.77
C ASP A 152 -11.98 13.07 9.03
N GLN A 153 -11.92 11.73 8.96
CA GLN A 153 -11.48 10.86 10.04
C GLN A 153 -10.44 9.86 9.55
N LYS A 154 -9.64 9.38 10.51
CA LYS A 154 -8.72 8.28 10.30
C LYS A 154 -9.51 7.02 9.92
N PRO A 155 -9.17 6.33 8.81
CA PRO A 155 -9.80 5.07 8.46
C PRO A 155 -9.60 4.03 9.56
N SER A 156 -10.62 3.23 9.80
CA SER A 156 -10.46 2.02 10.62
C SER A 156 -9.53 1.07 9.89
N MET A 157 -8.54 0.51 10.60
CA MET A 157 -7.61 -0.46 9.99
C MET A 157 -8.34 -1.68 9.42
N SER A 158 -9.45 -2.06 10.04
CA SER A 158 -10.31 -3.14 9.56
C SER A 158 -10.85 -2.92 8.14
N THR A 159 -11.06 -1.66 7.73
CA THR A 159 -11.49 -1.30 6.37
C THR A 159 -10.48 -1.75 5.32
N PHE A 160 -9.18 -1.72 5.62
CA PHE A 160 -8.14 -2.18 4.70
C PHE A 160 -7.96 -3.70 4.74
N LEU A 161 -8.28 -4.33 5.88
CA LEU A 161 -8.17 -5.78 6.03
C LEU A 161 -9.34 -6.52 5.40
N SER A 162 -10.55 -5.94 5.35
CA SER A 162 -11.71 -6.54 4.70
C SER A 162 -11.59 -6.65 3.18
N LEU A 163 -10.50 -6.13 2.59
CA LEU A 163 -10.22 -6.17 1.16
C LEU A 163 -9.56 -7.49 0.71
N PHE A 164 -9.14 -8.35 1.65
CA PHE A 164 -8.41 -9.60 1.41
C PHE A 164 -9.09 -10.77 2.12
#